data_AF-A0A327K3J3-F1
#
_entry.id   AF-A0A327K3J3-F1
#
_cell.length_a   1.000
_cell.length_b   1.000
_cell.length_c   1.000
_cell.angle_alpha   90.00
_cell.angle_beta   90.00
_cell.angle_gamma   90.00
#
_symmetry.space_group_name_H-M   'P 1'
#
loop_
_entity.id
_entity.type
_entity.pdbx_description
1 polymer ?
#
loop_
_entity_poly.entity_id
_entity_poly.type
_entity_poly.pdbx_seq_one_letter_code
_entity_poly.pdbx_strand_id
1 'polypeptide(L)'
;MLRAALGAAADRLATTGGFGSTEAVKRAVRAGLGVSIVLASAVADEVAAGHLVALPVADATLVKALRLVVPEALPPTAAAARFAAHAIRGATIGAAHRAPA
;
A
#
# COMPACT_ATOMS: atom_id res chain seq x y z
N MET A 1 9.96 9.01 -3.43
CA MET A 1 8.51 8.75 -3.54
C MET A 1 7.73 9.46 -2.44
N LEU A 2 7.78 9.05 -1.15
CA LEU A 2 6.96 9.72 -0.12
C LEU A 2 7.31 11.19 0.13
N ARG A 3 8.61 11.54 0.21
CA ARG A 3 9.03 12.96 0.30
C ARG A 3 8.55 13.81 -0.89
N ALA A 4 8.52 13.22 -2.09
CA ALA A 4 8.04 13.92 -3.28
C ALA A 4 6.51 14.12 -3.23
N ALA A 5 5.75 13.14 -2.73
CA ALA A 5 4.30 13.23 -2.60
C ALA A 5 3.86 14.16 -1.45
N LEU A 6 4.63 14.22 -0.36
CA LEU A 6 4.31 15.03 0.82
C LEU A 6 4.94 16.44 0.78
N GLY A 7 5.89 16.68 -0.13
CA GLY A 7 6.56 17.97 -0.29
C GLY A 7 7.13 18.51 1.02
N ALA A 8 6.93 19.80 1.27
CA ALA A 8 7.37 20.49 2.48
C ALA A 8 6.75 19.94 3.78
N ALA A 9 5.61 19.23 3.70
CA ALA A 9 5.02 18.60 4.87
C ALA A 9 5.89 17.43 5.39
N ALA A 10 6.69 16.79 4.53
CA ALA A 10 7.56 15.69 4.93
C ALA A 10 8.56 16.09 6.02
N ASP A 11 9.04 17.34 6.01
CA ASP A 11 10.04 17.84 6.95
C ASP A 11 9.43 18.15 8.34
N ARG A 12 8.11 18.18 8.43
CA ARG A 12 7.36 18.40 9.68
C ARG A 12 6.91 17.10 10.35
N LEU A 13 7.14 15.95 9.71
CA LEU A 13 6.72 14.65 10.22
C LEU A 13 7.82 14.06 11.11
N ALA A 14 7.48 13.78 12.37
CA ALA A 14 8.29 12.94 13.22
C ALA A 14 8.02 11.48 12.90
N THR A 15 9.07 10.72 12.57
CA THR A 15 8.97 9.27 12.38
C THR A 15 9.32 8.55 13.66
N THR A 16 8.42 7.71 14.14
CA THR A 16 8.71 6.74 15.21
C THR A 16 9.48 5.55 14.63
N GLY A 17 10.10 4.74 15.49
CA GLY A 17 10.89 3.57 15.07
C GLY A 17 10.15 2.68 14.06
N GLY A 18 10.90 2.12 13.11
CA GLY A 18 10.33 1.27 12.07
C GLY A 18 9.76 -0.04 12.63
N PHE A 19 8.59 -0.44 12.15
CA PHE A 19 8.02 -1.75 12.42
C PHE A 19 8.49 -2.76 11.37
N GLY A 20 8.77 -4.00 11.79
CA GLY A 20 9.30 -5.05 10.90
C GLY A 20 8.29 -5.66 9.93
N SER A 21 7.00 -5.31 10.02
CA SER A 21 5.96 -5.82 9.12
C SER A 21 4.76 -4.88 9.04
N THR A 22 3.96 -5.01 7.97
CA THR A 22 2.71 -4.26 7.80
C THR A 22 1.70 -4.58 8.91
N GLU A 23 1.66 -5.82 9.41
CA GLU A 23 0.78 -6.19 10.53
C GLU A 23 1.19 -5.52 11.84
N ALA A 24 2.50 -5.39 12.10
CA ALA A 24 2.98 -4.66 13.27
C ALA A 24 2.61 -3.17 13.19
N VAL A 25 2.68 -2.56 11.99
CA VAL A 25 2.20 -1.20 11.74
C VAL A 25 0.71 -1.07 12.06
N LYS A 26 -0.13 -1.96 11.52
CA LYS A 26 -1.59 -1.94 11.72
C LYS A 26 -1.96 -2.02 13.20
N ARG A 27 -1.32 -2.92 13.94
CA ARG A 27 -1.51 -3.07 15.39
C ARG A 27 -1.08 -1.83 16.17
N ALA A 28 0.04 -1.22 15.80
CA ALA A 28 0.52 0.00 16.45
C ALA A 28 -0.40 1.20 16.23
N VAL A 29 -0.89 1.40 14.99
CA VAL A 29 -1.87 2.46 14.69
C VAL A 29 -3.15 2.22 15.48
N ARG A 30 -3.67 0.98 15.51
CA ARG A 30 -4.87 0.62 16.29
C ARG A 30 -4.69 0.85 17.79
N ALA A 31 -3.48 0.68 18.31
CA ALA A 31 -3.13 0.95 19.70
C ALA A 31 -2.86 2.45 20.00
N GLY A 32 -3.05 3.34 19.02
CA GLY A 32 -2.94 4.79 19.22
C GLY A 32 -1.53 5.35 19.17
N LEU A 33 -0.54 4.60 18.67
CA LEU A 33 0.85 5.09 18.57
C LEU A 33 1.07 6.13 17.46
N GLY A 34 0.06 6.40 16.63
CA GLY A 34 0.11 7.43 15.59
C GLY A 34 -0.61 7.00 14.32
N VAL A 35 -0.16 7.54 13.19
CA VAL A 35 -0.68 7.25 11.83
C VAL A 35 0.40 6.62 10.96
N SER A 36 0.02 5.92 9.90
CA SER A 36 0.96 5.33 8.95
C SER A 36 0.46 5.38 7.52
N ILE A 37 1.39 5.30 6.57
CA ILE A 37 1.10 5.20 5.13
C ILE A 37 1.41 3.77 4.70
N VAL A 38 0.39 3.04 4.27
CA VAL A 38 0.47 1.65 3.80
C VAL A 38 -0.26 1.49 2.48
N LEU A 39 -0.10 0.34 1.82
CA LEU A 39 -0.92 0.01 0.66
C LEU A 39 -2.39 -0.09 1.08
N ALA A 40 -3.29 0.52 0.32
CA ALA A 40 -4.73 0.49 0.61
C ALA A 40 -5.26 -0.94 0.72
N SER A 41 -4.77 -1.86 -0.12
CA SER A 41 -5.14 -3.28 -0.05
C SER A 41 -4.72 -3.98 1.23
N ALA A 42 -3.71 -3.49 1.96
CA ALA A 42 -3.23 -4.11 3.19
C ALA A 42 -4.10 -3.80 4.42
N VAL A 43 -5.00 -2.81 4.30
CA VAL A 43 -5.88 -2.35 5.39
C VAL A 43 -7.36 -2.38 5.01
N ALA A 44 -7.71 -3.00 3.88
CA ALA A 44 -9.08 -3.02 3.38
C ALA A 44 -10.04 -3.66 4.41
N ASP A 45 -9.64 -4.78 5.01
CA ASP A 45 -10.44 -5.48 6.01
C ASP A 45 -10.56 -4.68 7.31
N GLU A 46 -9.48 -4.05 7.77
CA GLU A 46 -9.51 -3.22 8.99
C GLU A 46 -10.37 -1.97 8.82
N VAL A 47 -10.35 -1.36 7.63
CA VAL A 47 -11.21 -0.22 7.31
C VAL A 47 -12.67 -0.67 7.21
N ALA A 48 -12.95 -1.77 6.52
CA ALA A 48 -14.30 -2.33 6.45
C ALA A 48 -14.86 -2.72 7.82
N ALA A 49 -14.03 -3.22 8.72
CA ALA A 49 -14.39 -3.56 10.09
C ALA A 49 -14.42 -2.36 11.06
N GLY A 50 -14.08 -1.15 10.60
CA GLY A 50 -14.03 0.06 11.44
C GLY A 50 -12.91 0.05 12.48
N HIS A 51 -11.91 -0.83 12.33
CA HIS A 51 -10.73 -0.89 13.21
C HIS A 51 -9.69 0.19 12.87
N LEU A 52 -9.66 0.63 11.62
CA LEU A 52 -8.83 1.72 11.13
C LEU A 52 -9.66 2.65 10.25
N VAL A 53 -9.23 3.90 10.13
CA VAL A 53 -9.81 4.88 9.20
C VAL A 53 -8.74 5.29 8.19
N ALA A 54 -9.11 5.29 6.91
CA ALA A 54 -8.25 5.79 5.84
C ALA A 54 -8.39 7.32 5.74
N LEU A 55 -7.27 8.03 5.79
CA LEU A 55 -7.22 9.49 5.65
C LEU A 55 -6.76 9.86 4.24
N PRO A 56 -7.54 10.65 3.47
CA PRO A 56 -7.07 11.15 2.19
C PRO A 56 -5.96 12.19 2.41
N VAL A 57 -4.91 12.12 1.59
CA VAL A 57 -3.88 13.17 1.54
C VAL A 57 -4.34 14.21 0.52
N ALA A 58 -4.63 15.42 0.98
CA ALA A 58 -5.02 16.53 0.11
C ALA A 58 -3.91 16.81 -0.91
N ASP A 59 -4.32 17.11 -2.14
CA ASP A 59 -3.44 17.53 -3.25
C ASP A 59 -2.31 16.53 -3.60
N ALA A 60 -2.41 15.27 -3.14
CA ALA A 60 -1.43 14.23 -3.43
C ALA A 60 -2.11 12.90 -3.79
N THR A 61 -1.69 12.31 -4.90
CA THR A 61 -2.05 10.92 -5.24
C THR A 61 -0.85 10.01 -4.96
N LEU A 62 -0.94 9.20 -3.90
CA LEU A 62 0.09 8.23 -3.57
C LEU A 62 -0.15 6.94 -4.35
N VAL A 63 0.68 6.70 -5.37
CA VAL A 63 0.66 5.46 -6.16
C VAL A 63 1.93 4.66 -5.90
N LYS A 64 1.79 3.36 -5.68
CA LYS A 64 2.90 2.42 -5.60
C LYS A 64 2.83 1.44 -6.78
N ALA A 65 3.83 1.51 -7.65
CA ALA A 65 4.01 0.50 -8.70
C ALA A 65 4.40 -0.84 -8.07
N LEU A 66 3.52 -1.83 -8.20
CA LEU A 66 3.82 -3.23 -7.90
C LEU A 66 4.46 -3.87 -9.14
N ARG A 67 5.48 -4.69 -8.91
CA ARG A 67 6.21 -5.37 -9.99
C ARG A 67 6.21 -6.86 -9.73
N LEU A 68 5.97 -7.61 -10.79
CA LEU A 68 6.21 -9.04 -10.82
C LEU A 68 7.58 -9.28 -11.47
N VAL A 69 8.47 -9.96 -10.76
CA VAL A 69 9.82 -10.28 -11.23
C VAL A 69 9.88 -11.78 -11.50
N VAL A 70 10.32 -12.13 -12.70
CA VAL A 70 10.47 -13.52 -13.15
C VAL A 70 11.86 -13.72 -13.75
N PRO A 71 12.40 -14.95 -13.73
CA PRO A 71 13.63 -15.26 -14.47
C PRO A 71 13.47 -14.94 -15.95
N GLU A 72 14.54 -14.42 -16.57
CA GLU A 72 14.53 -14.06 -17.99
C GLU A 72 14.25 -15.26 -18.90
N ALA A 73 14.87 -16.42 -18.59
CA ALA A 73 14.67 -17.66 -19.31
C ALA A 73 13.55 -18.54 -18.73
N LEU A 74 12.42 -17.95 -18.31
CA LEU A 74 11.29 -18.71 -17.76
C LEU A 74 10.50 -19.41 -18.89
N PRO A 75 10.42 -20.76 -18.91
CA PRO A 75 9.70 -21.46 -19.98
C PRO A 75 8.20 -21.13 -19.98
N PRO A 76 7.55 -20.92 -21.14
CA PRO A 76 6.12 -20.59 -21.21
C PRO A 76 5.19 -21.65 -20.61
N THR A 77 5.64 -22.90 -20.57
CA THR A 77 4.89 -24.04 -19.99
C THR A 77 4.98 -24.10 -18.47
N ALA A 78 5.92 -23.38 -17.85
CA ALA A 78 6.10 -23.38 -16.41
C ALA A 78 4.86 -22.83 -15.70
N ALA A 79 4.53 -23.41 -14.54
CA ALA A 79 3.42 -22.93 -13.71
C ALA A 79 3.60 -21.45 -13.32
N ALA A 80 4.84 -21.04 -13.03
CA ALA A 80 5.17 -19.64 -12.72
C ALA A 80 4.88 -18.68 -13.89
N ALA A 81 5.09 -19.10 -15.15
CA ALA A 81 4.79 -18.26 -16.31
C ALA A 81 3.28 -18.06 -16.48
N ARG A 82 2.51 -19.14 -16.29
CA ARG A 82 1.04 -19.08 -16.31
C ARG A 82 0.49 -18.21 -15.17
N PHE A 83 1.04 -18.35 -13.97
CA PHE A 83 0.69 -17.50 -12.82
C PHE A 83 1.02 -16.03 -13.10
N ALA A 84 2.22 -15.73 -13.61
CA ALA A 84 2.63 -14.38 -13.96
C ALA A 84 1.66 -13.73 -14.95
N ALA A 85 1.33 -14.45 -16.03
CA ALA A 85 0.39 -13.97 -17.02
C ALA A 85 -1.03 -13.76 -16.43
N HIS A 86 -1.47 -14.65 -15.54
CA HIS A 86 -2.75 -14.48 -14.84
C HIS A 86 -2.75 -13.27 -13.90
N ALA A 87 -1.72 -13.11 -13.08
CA ALA A 87 -1.58 -12.01 -12.13
C ALA A 87 -1.54 -10.65 -12.84
N ILE A 88 -0.88 -10.55 -14.00
CA ILE A 88 -0.86 -9.32 -14.81
C ILE A 88 -2.23 -9.03 -15.41
N ARG A 89 -2.95 -10.04 -15.94
CA ARG A 89 -4.30 -9.84 -16.49
C ARG A 89 -5.32 -9.44 -15.43
N GLY A 90 -5.21 -10.01 -14.23
CA GLY A 90 -6.09 -9.71 -13.10
C GLY A 90 -5.72 -8.44 -12.34
N ALA A 91 -4.59 -7.80 -12.67
CA ALA A 91 -4.15 -6.58 -12.00
C ALA A 91 -5.12 -5.44 -12.32
N THR A 92 -5.89 -5.02 -11.32
CA THR A 92 -6.68 -3.80 -11.38
C THR A 92 -5.86 -2.64 -10.81
N ILE A 93 -5.90 -1.48 -11.46
CA ILE A 93 -5.44 -0.25 -10.82
C ILE A 93 -6.51 0.10 -9.79
N GLY A 94 -6.18 -0.03 -8.50
CA GLY A 94 -7.10 0.33 -7.42
C GLY A 94 -7.59 1.77 -7.63
N ALA A 95 -8.91 1.97 -7.67
CA ALA A 95 -9.50 3.29 -7.72
C ALA A 95 -9.04 4.10 -6.51
N ALA A 96 -8.76 5.39 -6.70
CA ALA A 96 -8.43 6.27 -5.59
C ALA A 96 -9.56 6.22 -4.56
N HIS A 97 -9.22 5.90 -3.31
CA HIS A 97 -10.18 5.90 -2.22
C HIS A 97 -10.71 7.33 -2.02
N ARG A 98 -11.98 7.56 -2.37
CA ARG A 98 -12.71 8.79 -2.01
C ARG A 98 -13.42 8.55 -0.68
N ALA A 99 -13.27 9.50 0.25
CA ALA A 99 -14.05 9.49 1.48
C ALA A 99 -15.55 9.65 1.18
N PRO A 100 -16.45 9.01 1.96
CA PRO A 100 -17.86 9.38 1.96
C PRO A 100 -18.03 10.81 2.51
N ALA A 101 -19.00 11.54 1.94
CA ALA A 101 -19.35 12.91 2.30
C ALA A 101 -19.93 13.03 3.73
#